data_AF-A0A9P6E8P1-F1
#
_entry.id   AF-A0A9P6E8P1-F1
#
_cell.length_a   1.000
_cell.length_b   1.000
_cell.length_c   1.000
_cell.angle_alpha   90.00
_cell.angle_beta   90.00
_cell.angle_gamma   90.00
#
_symmetry.space_group_name_H-M   'P 1'
#
loop_
_entity.id
_entity.type
_entity.pdbx_description
1 polymer ?
#
loop_
_entity_poly.entity_id
_entity_poly.type
_entity_poly.pdbx_seq_one_letter_code
_entity_poly.pdbx_strand_id
1 'polypeptide(L)'
;MDTGIDMDTTTVVSSFSHSSSSSFTSASTSTVAPPAPPPTTTAALQELLTLRSAHASLLDKHGQTNALLSTRSSQLTTLQSQFSAVQNALVENEELRRVLGVEREGRRREEERRGLVEREVGFLSELVGSYEREREVDDDMVVDSGDAGAGVGVGAGGRDDTRRLRERLGELERLLVDYKEANKRLGDEVGRLGVGVVGGGVDLEVGDEKRTEMKWKSVEELVKDVESVREENEKLKADLTQSTKSLDAHLSTIDTLEQTLFELRGEIAGGRHVPPNTRILEMADNPERRWFDGRKEVVDGLRRENGALMRRLEELGRRVAEWEGEGEGVVAEGEGEGVSERMKKEDDASKSGKMEDVVPRESWELVSREKEELEEMVRQKEKRLLRLQQVFTQKSSEFRDAIASILGVKLAFYPNGSVRVTSVFDLNASFVFSPSKLDGTTQMQLIAQSEQGGPQDLPSMMNYWIETQQCIPGFLASVTLECWEGSKRDM
;
A
#
# COMPACT_ATOMS: atom_id res chain seq x y z
N MET A 1 -31.56 -17.43 30.76
CA MET A 1 -30.33 -16.63 30.67
C MET A 1 -30.60 -15.63 29.57
N ASP A 2 -31.08 -14.48 30.00
CA ASP A 2 -31.63 -13.40 29.20
C ASP A 2 -30.58 -12.29 29.13
N THR A 3 -30.18 -11.87 27.94
CA THR A 3 -29.70 -10.50 27.66
C THR A 3 -29.90 -10.21 26.18
N GLY A 4 -31.01 -9.55 25.86
CA GLY A 4 -31.17 -8.81 24.61
C GLY A 4 -30.37 -7.50 24.70
N ILE A 5 -29.66 -7.17 23.62
CA ILE A 5 -29.03 -5.86 23.41
C ILE A 5 -29.44 -5.43 22.00
N ASP A 6 -30.44 -4.56 21.95
CA ASP A 6 -30.79 -3.77 20.77
C ASP A 6 -29.71 -2.69 20.58
N MET A 7 -29.17 -2.59 19.36
CA MET A 7 -28.32 -1.47 18.93
C MET A 7 -29.15 -0.53 18.06
N ASP A 8 -29.54 0.60 18.63
CA ASP A 8 -30.11 1.73 17.90
C ASP A 8 -29.01 2.47 17.12
N THR A 9 -29.25 2.62 15.81
CA THR A 9 -28.51 3.48 14.89
C THR A 9 -28.93 4.94 15.05
N THR A 10 -28.06 5.77 15.64
CA THR A 10 -28.27 7.22 15.69
C THR A 10 -27.60 7.91 14.50
N THR A 11 -28.40 8.26 13.50
CA THR A 11 -28.08 9.21 12.42
C THR A 11 -27.80 10.60 12.98
N VAL A 12 -26.58 11.10 12.77
CA VAL A 12 -26.21 12.50 13.04
C VAL A 12 -26.59 13.34 11.82
N VAL A 13 -27.73 14.02 11.91
CA VAL A 13 -28.11 15.14 11.03
C VAL A 13 -27.71 16.43 11.74
N SER A 14 -26.65 17.09 11.27
CA SER A 14 -26.23 18.41 11.75
C SER A 14 -26.93 19.52 10.96
N SER A 15 -28.13 19.87 11.37
CA SER A 15 -28.77 21.15 11.02
C SER A 15 -28.36 22.21 12.06
N PHE A 16 -27.56 23.20 11.65
CA PHE A 16 -27.28 24.40 12.45
C PHE A 16 -27.67 25.63 11.64
N SER A 17 -28.94 26.00 11.72
CA SER A 17 -29.44 27.33 11.35
C SER A 17 -30.03 27.96 12.61
N HIS A 18 -29.21 28.72 13.33
CA HIS A 18 -29.68 29.62 14.37
C HIS A 18 -29.77 31.03 13.80
N SER A 19 -31.01 31.41 13.50
CA SER A 19 -31.43 32.80 13.36
C SER A 19 -31.28 33.48 14.72
N SER A 20 -30.33 34.40 14.84
CA SER A 20 -30.23 35.30 15.99
C SER A 20 -30.86 36.64 15.64
N SER A 21 -32.15 36.76 15.91
CA SER A 21 -32.81 38.05 16.09
C SER A 21 -32.52 38.55 17.50
N SER A 22 -31.71 39.60 17.62
CA SER A 22 -31.63 40.40 18.85
C SER A 22 -31.75 41.88 18.50
N SER A 23 -32.93 42.41 18.79
CA SER A 23 -33.20 43.82 19.01
C SER A 23 -32.34 44.36 20.14
N PHE A 24 -31.69 45.52 19.97
CA PHE A 24 -31.62 46.55 21.01
C PHE A 24 -31.14 47.92 20.48
N THR A 25 -31.91 48.94 20.87
CA THR A 25 -31.52 50.34 21.17
C THR A 25 -30.91 51.24 20.10
N SER A 26 -31.78 52.16 19.68
CA SER A 26 -31.51 53.56 19.38
C SER A 26 -30.57 54.23 20.39
N ALA A 27 -29.44 54.73 19.90
CA ALA A 27 -28.66 55.79 20.53
C ALA A 27 -28.37 56.87 19.48
N SER A 28 -29.08 57.99 19.63
CA SER A 28 -28.87 59.24 18.92
C SER A 28 -27.48 59.81 19.22
N THR A 29 -26.64 59.96 18.20
CA THR A 29 -25.45 60.82 18.22
C THR A 29 -25.32 61.57 16.89
N SER A 30 -25.38 62.90 17.02
CA SER A 30 -24.94 63.97 16.10
C SER A 30 -24.89 63.68 14.59
N THR A 31 -25.88 64.23 13.88
CA THR A 31 -25.84 64.57 12.47
C THR A 31 -24.71 65.58 12.20
N VAL A 32 -23.55 65.10 11.74
CA VAL A 32 -22.58 65.90 11.00
C VAL A 32 -22.58 65.39 9.57
N ALA A 33 -22.93 66.28 8.64
CA ALA A 33 -23.00 66.00 7.21
C ALA A 33 -21.63 65.50 6.68
N PRO A 34 -21.59 64.47 5.83
CA PRO A 34 -20.34 64.06 5.20
C PRO A 34 -19.87 65.15 4.21
N PRO A 35 -18.60 65.57 4.25
CA PRO A 35 -18.06 66.50 3.27
C PRO A 35 -17.99 65.83 1.90
N ALA A 36 -18.24 66.63 0.86
CA ALA A 36 -18.22 66.23 -0.54
C ALA A 36 -16.94 65.42 -0.90
N PRO A 37 -17.05 64.37 -1.74
CA PRO A 37 -15.88 63.62 -2.15
C PRO A 37 -14.94 64.50 -2.99
N PRO A 38 -13.61 64.44 -2.76
CA PRO A 38 -12.65 65.09 -3.65
C PRO A 38 -12.76 64.46 -5.05
N PRO A 39 -12.38 65.17 -6.13
CA PRO A 39 -12.42 64.61 -7.48
C PRO A 39 -11.46 63.42 -7.56
N THR A 40 -12.00 62.22 -7.37
CA THR A 40 -11.28 60.99 -7.62
C THR A 40 -11.00 60.97 -9.12
N THR A 41 -9.73 60.83 -9.47
CA THR A 41 -9.30 60.70 -10.85
C THR A 41 -10.14 59.60 -11.49
N THR A 42 -10.69 59.87 -12.67
CA THR A 42 -11.53 58.94 -13.43
C THR A 42 -10.89 57.55 -13.57
N ALA A 43 -9.55 57.48 -13.55
CA ALA A 43 -8.76 56.26 -13.48
C ALA A 43 -9.05 55.39 -12.24
N ALA A 44 -9.09 55.95 -11.03
CA ALA A 44 -9.36 55.18 -9.81
C ALA A 44 -10.79 54.60 -9.78
N LEU A 45 -11.76 55.33 -10.36
CA LEU A 45 -13.12 54.82 -10.53
C LEU A 45 -13.20 53.73 -11.60
N GLN A 46 -12.45 53.88 -12.70
CA GLN A 46 -12.33 52.83 -13.73
C GLN A 46 -11.71 51.56 -13.14
N GLU A 47 -10.64 51.67 -12.37
CA GLU A 47 -10.02 50.52 -11.69
C GLU A 47 -10.98 49.85 -10.71
N LEU A 48 -11.68 50.62 -9.87
CA LEU A 48 -12.67 50.07 -8.94
C LEU A 48 -13.83 49.38 -9.68
N LEU A 49 -14.31 49.95 -10.79
CA LEU A 49 -15.32 49.31 -11.64
C LEU A 49 -14.80 48.03 -12.28
N THR A 50 -13.54 48.01 -12.77
CA THR A 50 -12.93 46.78 -13.31
C THR A 50 -12.83 45.70 -12.23
N LEU A 51 -12.41 46.04 -11.02
CA LEU A 51 -12.33 45.11 -9.89
C LEU A 51 -13.71 44.59 -9.49
N ARG A 52 -14.74 45.44 -9.47
CA ARG A 52 -16.13 44.99 -9.19
C ARG A 52 -16.65 44.05 -10.27
N SER A 53 -16.38 44.34 -11.54
CA SER A 53 -16.78 43.46 -12.65
C SER A 53 -16.04 42.11 -12.62
N ALA A 54 -14.75 42.12 -12.27
CA ALA A 54 -13.96 40.91 -12.10
C ALA A 54 -14.45 40.07 -10.92
N HIS A 55 -14.78 40.72 -9.80
CA HIS A 55 -15.36 40.04 -8.64
C HIS A 55 -16.73 39.43 -8.94
N ALA A 56 -17.60 40.15 -9.68
CA ALA A 56 -18.87 39.61 -10.14
C ALA A 56 -18.67 38.40 -11.05
N SER A 57 -17.74 38.49 -12.02
CA SER A 57 -17.41 37.36 -12.90
C SER A 57 -16.84 36.16 -12.14
N LEU A 58 -16.06 36.38 -11.08
CA LEU A 58 -15.54 35.30 -10.23
C LEU A 58 -16.64 34.64 -9.41
N LEU A 59 -17.59 35.41 -8.88
CA LEU A 59 -18.76 34.87 -8.18
C LEU A 59 -19.65 34.03 -9.11
N ASP A 60 -19.87 34.49 -10.35
CA ASP A 60 -20.64 33.74 -11.35
C ASP A 60 -19.94 32.41 -11.68
N LYS A 61 -18.62 32.43 -11.89
CA LYS A 61 -17.83 31.22 -12.11
C LYS A 61 -17.88 30.28 -10.91
N HIS A 62 -17.79 30.81 -9.70
CA HIS A 62 -17.89 30.02 -8.48
C HIS A 62 -19.26 29.36 -8.34
N GLY A 63 -20.34 30.10 -8.65
CA GLY A 63 -21.70 29.56 -8.74
C GLY A 63 -21.82 28.44 -9.78
N GLN A 64 -21.24 28.63 -10.97
CA GLN A 64 -21.21 27.61 -12.02
C GLN A 64 -20.44 26.36 -11.58
N THR A 65 -19.27 26.50 -10.95
CA THR A 65 -18.49 25.36 -10.45
C THR A 65 -19.21 24.62 -9.33
N ASN A 66 -19.88 25.33 -8.43
CA ASN A 66 -20.63 24.71 -7.34
C ASN A 66 -21.87 23.97 -7.87
N ALA A 67 -22.56 24.53 -8.86
CA ALA A 67 -23.67 23.84 -9.53
C ALA A 67 -23.19 22.56 -10.22
N LEU A 68 -22.07 22.61 -10.95
CA LEU A 68 -21.47 21.43 -11.56
C LEU A 68 -21.05 20.39 -10.51
N LEU A 69 -20.47 20.81 -9.39
CA LEU A 69 -20.12 19.92 -8.29
C LEU A 69 -21.36 19.24 -7.71
N SER A 70 -22.45 19.98 -7.49
CA SER A 70 -23.73 19.44 -7.03
C SER A 70 -24.35 18.43 -8.01
N THR A 71 -24.26 18.69 -9.32
CA THR A 71 -24.71 17.72 -10.33
C THR A 71 -23.85 16.45 -10.38
N ARG A 72 -22.54 16.58 -10.17
CA ARG A 72 -21.64 15.42 -10.10
C ARG A 72 -21.81 14.65 -8.81
N SER A 73 -22.04 15.31 -7.68
CA SER A 73 -22.30 14.62 -6.42
C SER A 73 -23.62 13.85 -6.48
N SER A 74 -24.67 14.41 -7.08
CA SER A 74 -25.92 13.66 -7.29
C SER A 74 -25.71 12.46 -8.23
N GLN A 75 -24.96 12.61 -9.32
CA GLN A 75 -24.58 11.49 -10.19
C GLN A 75 -23.81 10.40 -9.44
N LEU A 76 -22.83 10.77 -8.61
CA LEU A 76 -22.08 9.82 -7.78
C LEU A 76 -23.00 9.08 -6.81
N THR A 77 -23.96 9.77 -6.17
CA THR A 77 -24.93 9.08 -5.30
C THR A 77 -25.83 8.10 -6.06
N THR A 78 -26.24 8.43 -7.29
CA THR A 78 -27.03 7.52 -8.13
C THR A 78 -26.22 6.32 -8.62
N LEU A 79 -24.95 6.52 -8.98
CA LEU A 79 -24.07 5.41 -9.37
C LEU A 79 -23.75 4.52 -8.17
N GLN A 80 -23.58 5.11 -6.98
CA GLN A 80 -23.36 4.36 -5.75
C GLN A 80 -24.58 3.53 -5.36
N SER A 81 -25.80 4.06 -5.53
CA SER A 81 -27.01 3.26 -5.29
C SER A 81 -27.15 2.12 -6.30
N GLN A 82 -26.86 2.36 -7.58
CA GLN A 82 -26.82 1.31 -8.60
C GLN A 82 -25.78 0.24 -8.28
N PHE A 83 -24.57 0.63 -7.85
CA PHE A 83 -23.52 -0.31 -7.46
C PHE A 83 -23.96 -1.18 -6.27
N SER A 84 -24.56 -0.57 -5.24
CA SER A 84 -25.08 -1.32 -4.09
C SER A 84 -26.19 -2.30 -4.49
N ALA A 85 -27.04 -1.93 -5.46
CA ALA A 85 -28.10 -2.83 -5.96
C ALA A 85 -27.52 -4.02 -6.73
N VAL A 86 -26.51 -3.79 -7.59
CA VAL A 86 -25.81 -4.87 -8.30
C VAL A 86 -25.07 -5.78 -7.33
N GLN A 87 -24.44 -5.22 -6.30
CA GLN A 87 -23.74 -5.99 -5.29
C GLN A 87 -24.70 -6.88 -4.49
N ASN A 88 -25.87 -6.37 -4.11
CA ASN A 88 -26.90 -7.17 -3.46
C ASN A 88 -27.41 -8.30 -4.37
N ALA A 89 -27.65 -8.02 -5.65
CA ALA A 89 -28.08 -9.03 -6.62
C ALA A 89 -27.02 -10.12 -6.86
N LEU A 90 -25.73 -9.79 -6.71
CA LEU A 90 -24.63 -10.76 -6.78
C LEU A 90 -24.63 -11.67 -5.56
N VAL A 91 -24.79 -11.11 -4.36
CA VAL A 91 -24.92 -11.90 -3.11
C VAL A 91 -26.11 -12.84 -3.20
N GLU A 92 -27.27 -12.35 -3.64
CA GLU A 92 -28.46 -13.19 -3.85
C GLU A 92 -28.20 -14.31 -4.87
N ASN A 93 -27.48 -14.04 -5.96
CA ASN A 93 -27.09 -15.07 -6.94
C ASN A 93 -26.15 -16.12 -6.34
N GLU A 94 -25.22 -15.73 -5.48
CA GLU A 94 -24.35 -16.67 -4.80
C GLU A 94 -25.13 -17.55 -3.82
N GLU A 95 -26.09 -16.98 -3.09
CA GLU A 95 -26.99 -17.74 -2.22
C GLU A 95 -27.84 -18.74 -3.02
N LEU A 96 -28.42 -18.32 -4.15
CA LEU A 96 -29.16 -19.22 -5.05
C LEU A 96 -28.26 -20.33 -5.60
N ARG A 97 -27.01 -20.03 -5.95
CA ARG A 97 -26.04 -21.06 -6.38
C ARG A 97 -25.73 -22.06 -5.27
N ARG A 98 -25.61 -21.60 -4.01
CA ARG A 98 -25.44 -22.49 -2.86
C ARG A 98 -26.65 -23.40 -2.66
N VAL A 99 -27.86 -22.85 -2.71
CA VAL A 99 -29.11 -23.62 -2.60
C VAL A 99 -29.22 -24.66 -3.72
N LEU A 100 -28.99 -24.26 -4.96
CA LEU A 100 -28.99 -25.19 -6.10
C LEU A 100 -27.92 -26.27 -5.97
N GLY A 101 -26.77 -25.96 -5.38
CA GLY A 101 -25.74 -26.94 -5.06
C GLY A 101 -26.25 -28.01 -4.08
N VAL A 102 -26.88 -27.59 -2.98
CA VAL A 102 -27.45 -28.50 -1.98
C VAL A 102 -28.56 -29.36 -2.57
N GLU A 103 -29.44 -28.79 -3.39
CA GLU A 103 -30.49 -29.55 -4.08
C GLU A 103 -29.94 -30.57 -5.08
N ARG A 104 -28.88 -30.24 -5.81
CA ARG A 104 -28.20 -31.17 -6.73
C ARG A 104 -27.57 -32.33 -5.97
N GLU A 105 -26.90 -32.06 -4.86
CA GLU A 105 -26.37 -33.12 -4.00
C GLU A 105 -27.49 -33.97 -3.38
N GLY A 106 -28.59 -33.35 -2.98
CA GLY A 106 -29.80 -34.05 -2.50
C GLY A 106 -30.31 -35.04 -3.55
N ARG A 107 -30.52 -34.58 -4.79
CA ARG A 107 -30.91 -35.43 -5.92
C ARG A 107 -29.93 -36.57 -6.17
N ARG A 108 -28.61 -36.31 -6.12
CA ARG A 108 -27.60 -37.37 -6.28
C ARG A 108 -27.73 -38.45 -5.21
N ARG A 109 -27.93 -38.07 -3.94
CA ARG A 109 -28.14 -39.04 -2.84
C ARG A 109 -29.42 -39.85 -3.01
N GLU A 110 -30.48 -39.22 -3.51
CA GLU A 110 -31.74 -39.91 -3.82
C GLU A 110 -31.59 -40.90 -4.98
N GLU A 111 -30.87 -40.53 -6.04
CA GLU A 111 -30.55 -41.42 -7.16
C GLU A 111 -29.71 -42.62 -6.70
N GLU A 112 -28.69 -42.39 -5.86
CA GLU A 112 -27.88 -43.46 -5.26
C GLU A 112 -28.74 -44.43 -4.41
N ARG A 113 -29.68 -43.90 -3.62
CA ARG A 113 -30.65 -44.70 -2.85
C ARG A 113 -31.59 -45.49 -3.74
N ARG A 114 -32.11 -44.86 -4.79
CA ARG A 114 -32.97 -45.52 -5.77
C ARG A 114 -32.23 -46.68 -6.45
N GLY A 115 -30.97 -46.48 -6.84
CA GLY A 115 -30.15 -47.54 -7.44
C GLY A 115 -29.79 -48.68 -6.48
N LEU A 116 -29.79 -48.45 -5.16
CA LEU A 116 -29.68 -49.52 -4.16
C LEU A 116 -30.98 -50.34 -4.09
N VAL A 117 -32.12 -49.65 -4.01
CA VAL A 117 -33.45 -50.30 -3.96
C VAL A 117 -33.72 -51.08 -5.25
N GLU A 118 -33.37 -50.55 -6.42
CA GLU A 118 -33.52 -51.27 -7.70
C GLU A 118 -32.67 -52.55 -7.73
N ARG A 119 -31.48 -52.54 -7.13
CA ARG A 119 -30.65 -53.75 -6.99
C ARG A 119 -31.26 -54.75 -6.00
N GLU A 120 -31.82 -54.29 -4.89
CA GLU A 120 -32.52 -55.15 -3.93
C GLU A 120 -33.77 -55.79 -4.55
N VAL A 121 -34.56 -55.02 -5.31
CA VAL A 121 -35.71 -55.52 -6.06
C VAL A 121 -35.27 -56.53 -7.12
N GLY A 122 -34.17 -56.25 -7.84
CA GLY A 122 -33.58 -57.20 -8.79
C GLY A 122 -33.18 -58.52 -8.13
N PHE A 123 -32.47 -58.46 -7.01
CA PHE A 123 -32.10 -59.64 -6.22
C PHE A 123 -33.33 -60.43 -5.74
N LEU A 124 -34.33 -59.74 -5.18
CA LEU A 124 -35.56 -60.38 -4.73
C LEU A 124 -36.33 -61.01 -5.90
N SER A 125 -36.34 -60.38 -7.07
CA SER A 125 -36.95 -60.93 -8.28
C SER A 125 -36.21 -62.17 -8.79
N GLU A 126 -34.88 -62.19 -8.75
CA GLU A 126 -34.08 -63.37 -9.11
C GLU A 126 -34.32 -64.52 -8.13
N LEU A 127 -34.42 -64.22 -6.83
CA LEU A 127 -34.72 -65.20 -5.80
C LEU A 127 -36.13 -65.79 -5.98
N VAL A 128 -37.14 -64.95 -6.24
CA VAL A 128 -38.51 -65.41 -6.57
C VAL A 128 -38.49 -66.27 -7.83
N GLY A 129 -37.79 -65.86 -8.88
CA GLY A 129 -37.64 -66.67 -10.09
C GLY A 129 -36.90 -68.00 -9.83
N SER A 130 -35.99 -68.06 -8.86
CA SER A 130 -35.34 -69.32 -8.46
C SER A 130 -36.32 -70.25 -7.74
N TYR A 131 -37.17 -69.72 -6.86
CA TYR A 131 -38.23 -70.49 -6.20
C TYR A 131 -39.32 -70.94 -7.18
N GLU A 132 -39.64 -70.13 -8.20
CA GLU A 132 -40.58 -70.52 -9.26
C GLU A 132 -40.02 -71.69 -10.09
N ARG A 133 -38.74 -71.65 -10.46
CA ARG A 133 -38.08 -72.78 -11.16
C ARG A 133 -37.98 -74.04 -10.30
N GLU A 134 -37.68 -73.90 -9.01
CA GLU A 134 -37.65 -75.03 -8.07
C GLU A 134 -39.04 -75.67 -7.95
N ARG A 135 -40.09 -74.85 -7.88
CA ARG A 135 -41.47 -75.32 -7.89
C ARG A 135 -41.85 -76.03 -9.19
N GLU A 136 -41.39 -75.55 -10.34
CA GLU A 136 -41.62 -76.22 -11.64
C GLU A 136 -40.90 -77.58 -11.71
N VAL A 137 -39.70 -77.70 -11.15
CA VAL A 137 -38.96 -78.98 -11.06
C VAL A 137 -39.64 -79.96 -10.10
N ASP A 138 -40.21 -79.48 -8.99
CA ASP A 138 -41.02 -80.29 -8.08
C ASP A 138 -42.34 -80.75 -8.73
N ASP A 139 -42.96 -79.92 -9.58
CA ASP A 139 -44.16 -80.31 -10.35
C ASP A 139 -43.81 -81.32 -11.48
N ASP A 140 -42.61 -81.26 -12.08
CA ASP A 140 -42.12 -82.24 -13.07
C ASP A 140 -41.62 -83.56 -12.44
N MET A 141 -41.35 -83.61 -11.13
CA MET A 141 -41.01 -84.86 -10.41
C MET A 141 -42.23 -85.75 -10.05
N VAL A 142 -43.46 -85.35 -10.39
CA VAL A 142 -44.69 -86.09 -10.00
C VAL A 142 -45.28 -86.96 -11.12
N VAL A 143 -44.72 -87.01 -12.34
CA VAL A 143 -45.27 -87.86 -13.41
C VAL A 143 -44.19 -88.55 -14.25
N ASP A 144 -43.48 -89.53 -13.68
CA ASP A 144 -43.18 -90.78 -14.40
C ASP A 144 -42.69 -91.89 -13.45
N SER A 145 -43.54 -92.89 -13.19
CA SER A 145 -43.18 -94.30 -12.91
C SER A 145 -44.41 -95.07 -12.42
N GLY A 146 -45.14 -95.66 -13.38
CA GLY A 146 -46.08 -96.74 -13.09
C GLY A 146 -45.37 -98.08 -12.87
N ASP A 147 -46.02 -98.90 -12.04
CA ASP A 147 -45.99 -100.38 -12.02
C ASP A 147 -44.77 -101.11 -11.39
N ALA A 148 -44.95 -101.58 -10.14
CA ALA A 148 -44.98 -103.01 -9.79
C ALA A 148 -44.93 -103.25 -8.25
N GLY A 149 -45.91 -104.00 -7.74
CA GLY A 149 -45.65 -105.10 -6.80
C GLY A 149 -45.51 -104.84 -5.28
N ALA A 150 -46.64 -104.98 -4.59
CA ALA A 150 -46.81 -105.70 -3.31
C ALA A 150 -46.28 -105.12 -1.98
N GLY A 151 -47.20 -104.89 -1.04
CA GLY A 151 -46.95 -105.20 0.37
C GLY A 151 -47.54 -104.25 1.44
N VAL A 152 -48.80 -104.50 1.83
CA VAL A 152 -49.34 -104.39 3.21
C VAL A 152 -49.45 -102.99 3.87
N GLY A 153 -50.68 -102.62 4.25
CA GLY A 153 -50.92 -101.95 5.55
C GLY A 153 -51.59 -100.57 5.56
N VAL A 154 -52.89 -100.53 5.24
CA VAL A 154 -53.99 -99.70 5.81
C VAL A 154 -53.64 -98.45 6.66
N GLY A 155 -54.22 -97.29 6.29
CA GLY A 155 -54.38 -96.16 7.20
C GLY A 155 -55.12 -94.95 6.62
N ALA A 156 -56.45 -94.93 6.76
CA ALA A 156 -57.40 -93.88 6.38
C ALA A 156 -57.00 -92.41 6.74
N GLY A 157 -56.55 -91.63 5.75
CA GLY A 157 -56.34 -90.16 5.87
C GLY A 157 -56.49 -89.36 4.56
N GLY A 158 -56.34 -89.99 3.39
CA GLY A 158 -56.24 -89.26 2.11
C GLY A 158 -57.50 -88.57 1.57
N ARG A 159 -58.69 -88.75 2.16
CA ARG A 159 -59.92 -88.11 1.65
C ARG A 159 -60.10 -86.68 2.15
N ASP A 160 -59.63 -86.36 3.36
CA ASP A 160 -59.69 -85.00 3.89
C ASP A 160 -58.52 -84.15 3.39
N ASP A 161 -57.35 -84.76 3.17
CA ASP A 161 -56.21 -84.07 2.57
C ASP A 161 -56.47 -83.74 1.10
N THR A 162 -57.09 -84.64 0.32
CA THR A 162 -57.51 -84.32 -1.06
C THR A 162 -58.61 -83.28 -1.12
N ARG A 163 -59.42 -83.10 -0.06
CA ARG A 163 -60.43 -82.04 0.02
C ARG A 163 -59.80 -80.69 0.39
N ARG A 164 -58.90 -80.66 1.37
CA ARG A 164 -58.14 -79.46 1.77
C ARG A 164 -57.21 -78.98 0.66
N LEU A 165 -56.59 -79.90 -0.07
CA LEU A 165 -55.80 -79.58 -1.26
C LEU A 165 -56.68 -79.00 -2.36
N ARG A 166 -57.92 -79.49 -2.53
CA ARG A 166 -58.87 -78.95 -3.52
C ARG A 166 -59.41 -77.57 -3.12
N GLU A 167 -59.64 -77.34 -1.84
CA GLU A 167 -60.02 -76.03 -1.29
C GLU A 167 -58.86 -75.03 -1.44
N ARG A 168 -57.62 -75.43 -1.11
CA ARG A 168 -56.41 -74.62 -1.37
C ARG A 168 -56.15 -74.39 -2.86
N LEU A 169 -56.39 -75.38 -3.71
CA LEU A 169 -56.32 -75.21 -5.17
C LEU A 169 -57.36 -74.21 -5.63
N GLY A 170 -58.60 -74.26 -5.13
CA GLY A 170 -59.62 -73.27 -5.44
C GLY A 170 -59.28 -71.86 -4.94
N GLU A 171 -58.63 -71.73 -3.78
CA GLU A 171 -58.12 -70.44 -3.28
C GLU A 171 -56.94 -69.93 -4.12
N LEU A 172 -56.02 -70.81 -4.52
CA LEU A 172 -54.89 -70.48 -5.39
C LEU A 172 -55.36 -70.12 -6.80
N GLU A 173 -56.38 -70.80 -7.32
CA GLU A 173 -57.01 -70.48 -8.61
C GLU A 173 -57.70 -69.11 -8.55
N ARG A 174 -58.41 -68.79 -7.47
CA ARG A 174 -58.99 -67.46 -7.25
C ARG A 174 -57.91 -66.38 -7.17
N LEU A 175 -56.85 -66.62 -6.38
CA LEU A 175 -55.73 -65.70 -6.30
C LEU A 175 -55.02 -65.54 -7.65
N LEU A 176 -54.87 -66.61 -8.44
CA LEU A 176 -54.32 -66.53 -9.80
C LEU A 176 -55.20 -65.72 -10.73
N VAL A 177 -56.53 -65.83 -10.61
CA VAL A 177 -57.47 -64.99 -11.36
C VAL A 177 -57.35 -63.54 -10.91
N ASP A 178 -57.29 -63.27 -9.61
CA ASP A 178 -57.12 -61.93 -9.06
C ASP A 178 -55.75 -61.32 -9.47
N TYR A 179 -54.68 -62.10 -9.49
CA TYR A 179 -53.36 -61.70 -9.99
C TYR A 179 -53.37 -61.48 -11.50
N LYS A 180 -54.09 -62.30 -12.28
CA LYS A 180 -54.27 -62.08 -13.71
C LYS A 180 -55.06 -60.81 -13.99
N GLU A 181 -56.09 -60.53 -13.20
CA GLU A 181 -56.85 -59.28 -13.29
C GLU A 181 -56.01 -58.08 -12.85
N ALA A 182 -55.23 -58.19 -11.77
CA ALA A 182 -54.31 -57.16 -11.32
C ALA A 182 -53.20 -56.90 -12.34
N ASN A 183 -52.63 -57.94 -12.96
CA ASN A 183 -51.65 -57.82 -14.04
C ASN A 183 -52.27 -57.26 -15.32
N LYS A 184 -53.56 -57.53 -15.60
CA LYS A 184 -54.28 -56.84 -16.68
C LYS A 184 -54.49 -55.37 -16.36
N ARG A 185 -54.89 -55.01 -15.13
CA ARG A 185 -55.04 -53.61 -14.70
C ARG A 185 -53.70 -52.87 -14.73
N LEU A 186 -52.63 -53.49 -14.21
CA LEU A 186 -51.27 -52.96 -14.30
C LEU A 186 -50.78 -52.93 -15.75
N GLY A 187 -51.14 -53.90 -16.60
CA GLY A 187 -50.84 -53.90 -18.03
C GLY A 187 -51.60 -52.82 -18.79
N ASP A 188 -52.83 -52.51 -18.41
CA ASP A 188 -53.62 -51.40 -18.94
C ASP A 188 -53.09 -50.06 -18.41
N GLU A 189 -52.61 -49.99 -17.17
CA GLU A 189 -51.94 -48.82 -16.59
C GLU A 189 -50.56 -48.61 -17.22
N VAL A 190 -49.76 -49.66 -17.44
CA VAL A 190 -48.51 -49.63 -18.19
C VAL A 190 -48.77 -49.35 -19.66
N GLY A 191 -49.89 -49.80 -20.24
CA GLY A 191 -50.30 -49.45 -21.60
C GLY A 191 -50.71 -47.97 -21.71
N ARG A 192 -51.34 -47.41 -20.67
CA ARG A 192 -51.64 -45.97 -20.56
C ARG A 192 -50.38 -45.14 -20.29
N LEU A 193 -49.43 -45.66 -19.53
CA LEU A 193 -48.16 -45.00 -19.17
C LEU A 193 -47.05 -45.23 -20.22
N GLY A 194 -47.20 -46.26 -21.06
CA GLY A 194 -46.25 -46.73 -22.08
C GLY A 194 -46.51 -46.16 -23.47
N VAL A 195 -47.34 -45.13 -23.61
CA VAL A 195 -47.37 -44.26 -24.81
C VAL A 195 -46.17 -43.29 -24.79
N GLY A 196 -44.99 -43.86 -24.57
CA GLY A 196 -43.71 -43.19 -24.57
C GLY A 196 -42.64 -44.26 -24.53
N VAL A 197 -41.74 -44.24 -25.51
CA VAL A 197 -40.59 -45.15 -25.71
C VAL A 197 -40.85 -46.33 -26.67
N VAL A 198 -40.80 -45.97 -27.96
CA VAL A 198 -39.92 -46.53 -29.01
C VAL A 198 -39.36 -47.95 -28.82
N GLY A 199 -39.68 -48.84 -29.76
CA GLY A 199 -38.69 -49.76 -30.34
C GLY A 199 -39.14 -51.22 -30.50
N GLY A 200 -39.24 -51.68 -31.75
CA GLY A 200 -39.20 -53.10 -32.11
C GLY A 200 -40.46 -53.61 -32.80
N GLY A 201 -40.38 -53.77 -34.13
CA GLY A 201 -41.46 -54.33 -34.93
C GLY A 201 -41.60 -55.85 -34.78
N VAL A 202 -42.85 -56.31 -34.86
CA VAL A 202 -43.25 -57.60 -35.46
C VAL A 202 -44.63 -57.37 -36.07
N ASP A 203 -44.78 -57.81 -37.32
CA ASP A 203 -45.96 -57.70 -38.16
C ASP A 203 -47.22 -58.34 -37.53
N LEU A 204 -48.33 -57.60 -37.54
CA LEU A 204 -49.67 -58.17 -37.58
C LEU A 204 -50.66 -57.14 -38.14
N GLU A 205 -51.21 -57.48 -39.30
CA GLU A 205 -52.15 -56.70 -40.08
C GLU A 205 -53.53 -56.55 -39.40
N VAL A 206 -54.21 -55.50 -39.87
CA VAL A 206 -55.66 -55.23 -39.89
C VAL A 206 -56.20 -54.36 -38.75
N GLY A 207 -56.36 -53.07 -39.09
CA GLY A 207 -57.14 -52.09 -38.34
C GLY A 207 -57.02 -50.67 -38.87
N ASP A 208 -57.23 -50.47 -40.17
CA ASP A 208 -57.52 -49.15 -40.80
C ASP A 208 -58.68 -48.47 -40.04
N GLU A 209 -58.58 -47.24 -39.55
CA GLU A 209 -58.75 -45.98 -40.28
C GLU A 209 -58.60 -44.88 -39.20
N LYS A 210 -57.81 -43.82 -39.47
CA LYS A 210 -57.59 -42.57 -38.68
C LYS A 210 -56.15 -42.28 -38.23
N ARG A 211 -55.13 -42.98 -38.75
CA ARG A 211 -53.70 -42.68 -38.45
C ARG A 211 -52.84 -42.30 -39.65
N THR A 212 -53.42 -41.73 -40.69
CA THR A 212 -52.68 -41.42 -41.92
C THR A 212 -52.90 -39.99 -42.44
N GLU A 213 -53.16 -39.05 -41.53
CA GLU A 213 -53.14 -37.61 -41.87
C GLU A 213 -52.27 -36.75 -40.93
N MET A 214 -51.37 -37.39 -40.18
CA MET A 214 -50.08 -36.74 -39.93
C MET A 214 -49.14 -37.27 -41.00
N LYS A 215 -49.05 -36.52 -42.11
CA LYS A 215 -48.00 -36.67 -43.10
C LYS A 215 -46.67 -36.74 -42.35
N TRP A 216 -46.11 -37.93 -42.26
CA TRP A 216 -44.69 -38.07 -42.14
C TRP A 216 -44.13 -37.32 -43.34
N LYS A 217 -43.63 -36.09 -43.12
CA LYS A 217 -42.75 -35.42 -44.07
C LYS A 217 -41.77 -36.48 -44.56
N SER A 218 -41.55 -36.56 -45.87
CA SER A 218 -40.67 -37.58 -46.43
C SER A 218 -39.36 -37.57 -45.62
N VAL A 219 -38.78 -38.74 -45.36
CA VAL A 219 -37.48 -38.84 -44.67
C VAL A 219 -36.47 -37.89 -45.33
N GLU A 220 -36.60 -37.67 -46.64
CA GLU A 220 -35.81 -36.71 -47.41
C GLU A 220 -36.04 -35.23 -47.01
N GLU A 221 -37.26 -34.82 -46.69
CA GLU A 221 -37.57 -33.47 -46.20
C GLU A 221 -37.06 -33.27 -44.77
N LEU A 222 -37.15 -34.30 -43.90
CA LEU A 222 -36.55 -34.25 -42.57
C LEU A 222 -35.01 -34.18 -42.64
N VAL A 223 -34.39 -34.89 -43.57
CA VAL A 223 -32.94 -34.82 -43.79
C VAL A 223 -32.53 -33.41 -44.24
N LYS A 224 -33.29 -32.79 -45.15
CA LYS A 224 -33.06 -31.39 -45.56
C LYS A 224 -33.24 -30.39 -44.42
N ASP A 225 -34.28 -30.55 -43.58
CA ASP A 225 -34.50 -29.71 -42.40
C ASP A 225 -33.36 -29.90 -41.36
N VAL A 226 -32.86 -31.13 -41.17
CA VAL A 226 -31.72 -31.40 -40.28
C VAL A 226 -30.42 -30.83 -40.84
N GLU A 227 -30.21 -30.89 -42.16
CA GLU A 227 -29.06 -30.28 -42.82
C GLU A 227 -29.11 -28.74 -42.72
N SER A 228 -30.26 -28.10 -42.95
CA SER A 228 -30.39 -26.65 -42.80
C SER A 228 -30.17 -26.20 -41.35
N VAL A 229 -30.70 -26.94 -40.38
CA VAL A 229 -30.47 -26.68 -38.94
C VAL A 229 -29.01 -26.90 -38.57
N ARG A 230 -28.32 -27.88 -39.18
CA ARG A 230 -26.88 -28.07 -38.99
C ARG A 230 -26.10 -26.88 -39.56
N GLU A 231 -26.42 -26.42 -40.76
CA GLU A 231 -25.78 -25.23 -41.35
C GLU A 231 -26.02 -23.97 -40.53
N GLU A 232 -27.23 -23.77 -39.99
CA GLU A 232 -27.56 -22.67 -39.08
C GLU A 232 -26.78 -22.78 -37.77
N ASN A 233 -26.67 -23.99 -37.19
CA ASN A 233 -25.87 -24.21 -35.99
C ASN A 233 -24.37 -23.96 -36.24
N GLU A 234 -23.83 -24.36 -37.39
CA GLU A 234 -22.44 -24.07 -37.74
C GLU A 234 -22.20 -22.57 -37.97
N LYS A 235 -23.14 -21.86 -38.59
CA LYS A 235 -23.10 -20.38 -38.70
C LYS A 235 -23.15 -19.72 -37.32
N LEU A 236 -24.07 -20.12 -36.47
CA LEU A 236 -24.18 -19.59 -35.10
C LEU A 236 -22.95 -19.90 -34.25
N LYS A 237 -22.33 -21.08 -34.41
CA LYS A 237 -21.05 -21.40 -33.76
C LYS A 237 -19.92 -20.52 -34.29
N ALA A 238 -19.86 -20.30 -35.61
CA ALA A 238 -18.87 -19.41 -36.21
C ALA A 238 -19.02 -17.98 -35.67
N ASP A 239 -20.23 -17.44 -35.64
CA ASP A 239 -20.55 -16.11 -35.10
C ASP A 239 -20.23 -16.01 -33.60
N LEU A 240 -20.52 -17.07 -32.83
CA LEU A 240 -20.15 -17.14 -31.41
C LEU A 240 -18.62 -17.06 -31.25
N THR A 241 -17.86 -17.86 -32.02
CA THR A 241 -16.38 -17.85 -31.94
C THR A 241 -15.77 -16.54 -32.43
N GLN A 242 -16.40 -15.87 -33.40
CA GLN A 242 -15.96 -14.56 -33.87
C GLN A 242 -16.24 -13.50 -32.79
N SER A 243 -17.40 -13.57 -32.15
CA SER A 243 -17.77 -12.67 -31.04
C SER A 243 -16.87 -12.88 -29.82
N THR A 244 -16.56 -14.12 -29.44
CA THR A 244 -15.62 -14.40 -28.33
C THR A 244 -14.22 -13.86 -28.62
N LYS A 245 -13.71 -14.05 -29.85
CA LYS A 245 -12.43 -13.47 -30.25
C LYS A 245 -12.43 -11.93 -30.20
N SER A 246 -13.54 -11.31 -30.57
CA SER A 246 -13.67 -9.85 -30.46
C SER A 246 -13.69 -9.38 -29.00
N LEU A 247 -14.35 -10.12 -28.11
CA LEU A 247 -14.36 -9.83 -26.67
C LEU A 247 -12.96 -10.00 -26.06
N ASP A 248 -12.23 -11.06 -26.41
CA ASP A 248 -10.85 -11.27 -25.95
C ASP A 248 -9.92 -10.15 -26.41
N ALA A 249 -10.07 -9.69 -27.66
CA ALA A 249 -9.34 -8.53 -28.17
C ALA A 249 -9.70 -7.26 -27.38
N HIS A 250 -10.98 -7.00 -27.12
CA HIS A 250 -11.41 -5.86 -26.32
C HIS A 250 -10.88 -5.91 -24.89
N LEU A 251 -10.88 -7.07 -24.24
CA LEU A 251 -10.30 -7.25 -22.90
C LEU A 251 -8.81 -6.90 -22.89
N SER A 252 -8.04 -7.40 -23.86
CA SER A 252 -6.62 -7.05 -23.97
C SER A 252 -6.40 -5.55 -24.20
N THR A 253 -7.25 -4.89 -24.99
CA THR A 253 -7.16 -3.44 -25.18
C THR A 253 -7.53 -2.67 -23.91
N ILE A 254 -8.50 -3.15 -23.14
CA ILE A 254 -8.87 -2.56 -21.85
C ILE A 254 -7.68 -2.65 -20.90
N ASP A 255 -7.03 -3.81 -20.77
CA ASP A 255 -5.86 -3.97 -19.90
C ASP A 255 -4.73 -3.01 -20.27
N THR A 256 -4.43 -2.85 -21.57
CA THR A 256 -3.42 -1.89 -22.01
C THR A 256 -3.82 -0.44 -21.70
N LEU A 257 -5.10 -0.09 -21.90
CA LEU A 257 -5.61 1.25 -21.59
C LEU A 257 -5.60 1.52 -20.09
N GLU A 258 -5.96 0.55 -19.26
CA GLU A 258 -5.90 0.65 -17.81
C GLU A 258 -4.46 0.86 -17.32
N GLN A 259 -3.48 0.17 -17.89
CA GLN A 259 -2.06 0.41 -17.62
C GLN A 259 -1.65 1.84 -18.00
N THR A 260 -1.98 2.30 -19.20
CA THR A 260 -1.65 3.68 -19.61
C THR A 260 -2.37 4.73 -18.75
N LEU A 261 -3.62 4.50 -18.36
CA LEU A 261 -4.35 5.39 -17.48
C LEU A 261 -3.77 5.39 -16.07
N PHE A 262 -3.26 4.26 -15.58
CA PHE A 262 -2.58 4.17 -14.30
C PHE A 262 -1.28 4.98 -14.31
N GLU A 263 -0.45 4.81 -15.33
CA GLU A 263 0.79 5.57 -15.51
C GLU A 263 0.50 7.08 -15.61
N LEU A 264 -0.44 7.47 -16.48
CA LEU A 264 -0.84 8.87 -16.66
C LEU A 264 -1.42 9.47 -15.36
N ARG A 265 -2.25 8.72 -14.63
CA ARG A 265 -2.75 9.16 -13.31
C ARG A 265 -1.61 9.33 -12.32
N GLY A 266 -0.62 8.46 -12.33
CA GLY A 266 0.60 8.59 -11.53
C GLY A 266 1.38 9.85 -11.88
N GLU A 267 1.55 10.14 -13.18
CA GLU A 267 2.23 11.35 -13.65
C GLU A 267 1.46 12.64 -13.34
N ILE A 268 0.13 12.61 -13.43
CA ILE A 268 -0.75 13.73 -13.04
C ILE A 268 -0.70 13.96 -11.53
N ALA A 269 -0.78 12.89 -10.73
CA ALA A 269 -0.64 12.98 -9.27
C ALA A 269 0.75 13.49 -8.85
N GLY A 270 1.79 13.15 -9.63
CA GLY A 270 3.14 13.67 -9.47
C GLY A 270 3.36 15.09 -10.03
N GLY A 271 2.34 15.71 -10.64
CA GLY A 271 2.43 17.05 -11.23
C GLY A 271 3.41 17.17 -12.41
N ARG A 272 3.83 16.04 -12.97
CA ARG A 272 4.82 15.94 -14.06
C ARG A 272 4.17 16.01 -15.44
N HIS A 273 2.88 15.71 -15.50
CA HIS A 273 2.11 15.68 -16.75
C HIS A 273 1.93 17.09 -17.31
N VAL A 274 2.48 17.32 -18.50
CA VAL A 274 2.32 18.56 -19.26
C VAL A 274 1.33 18.30 -20.39
N PRO A 275 0.15 18.93 -20.40
CA PRO A 275 -0.79 18.75 -21.50
C PRO A 275 -0.20 19.29 -22.81
N PRO A 276 -0.45 18.61 -23.95
CA PRO A 276 0.05 19.05 -25.25
C PRO A 276 -0.39 20.49 -25.53
N ASN A 277 0.47 21.28 -26.18
CA ASN A 277 0.29 22.71 -26.48
C ASN A 277 0.31 23.69 -25.29
N THR A 278 0.76 23.26 -24.10
CA THR A 278 1.03 24.20 -23.00
C THR A 278 2.51 24.55 -22.92
N ARG A 279 2.80 25.85 -22.82
CA ARG A 279 4.16 26.35 -22.56
C ARG A 279 4.30 26.55 -21.06
N ILE A 280 5.24 25.83 -20.46
CA ILE A 280 5.60 26.03 -19.07
C ILE A 280 6.68 27.11 -19.02
N LEU A 281 6.39 28.18 -18.30
CA LEU A 281 7.38 29.21 -18.00
C LEU A 281 8.16 28.75 -16.77
N GLU A 282 9.35 28.18 -17.00
CA GLU A 282 10.31 27.95 -15.92
C GLU A 282 11.29 29.12 -15.83
N MET A 283 11.77 29.42 -14.62
CA MET A 283 12.93 30.28 -14.48
C MET A 283 14.13 29.61 -15.13
N ALA A 284 14.97 30.37 -15.84
CA ALA A 284 16.19 29.84 -16.46
C ALA A 284 17.10 29.13 -15.43
N ASP A 285 17.11 29.63 -14.19
CA ASP A 285 17.75 29.01 -13.03
C ASP A 285 16.70 28.59 -11.99
N ASN A 286 15.98 27.51 -12.27
CA ASN A 286 15.04 26.93 -11.29
C ASN A 286 15.81 26.12 -10.22
N PRO A 287 15.79 26.53 -8.94
CA PRO A 287 16.46 25.77 -7.88
C PRO A 287 15.93 24.35 -7.79
N GLU A 288 14.62 24.14 -7.94
CA GLU A 288 14.01 22.79 -7.94
C GLU A 288 14.64 21.88 -8.99
N ARG A 289 14.87 22.41 -10.20
CA ARG A 289 15.51 21.64 -11.27
C ARG A 289 16.92 21.21 -10.89
N ARG A 290 17.73 22.08 -10.28
CA ARG A 290 19.06 21.71 -9.75
C ARG A 290 18.96 20.63 -8.68
N TRP A 291 17.98 20.72 -7.78
CA TRP A 291 17.73 19.70 -6.76
C TRP A 291 17.27 18.37 -7.35
N PHE A 292 16.43 18.37 -8.38
CA PHE A 292 15.99 17.17 -9.07
C PHE A 292 17.10 16.54 -9.90
N ASP A 293 17.86 17.34 -10.64
CA ASP A 293 18.99 16.89 -11.45
C ASP A 293 20.09 16.32 -10.54
N GLY A 294 20.46 17.00 -9.45
CA GLY A 294 21.41 16.49 -8.47
C GLY A 294 20.94 15.19 -7.81
N ARG A 295 19.66 15.10 -7.40
CA ARG A 295 19.10 13.83 -6.87
C ARG A 295 19.10 12.72 -7.92
N LYS A 296 18.79 13.06 -9.18
CA LYS A 296 18.77 12.10 -10.27
C LYS A 296 20.18 11.59 -10.57
N GLU A 297 21.18 12.46 -10.60
CA GLU A 297 22.59 12.09 -10.76
C GLU A 297 23.06 11.18 -9.63
N VAL A 298 22.70 11.46 -8.38
CA VAL A 298 22.99 10.59 -7.23
C VAL A 298 22.29 9.23 -7.37
N VAL A 299 21.01 9.20 -7.72
CA VAL A 299 20.25 7.94 -7.90
C VAL A 299 20.79 7.13 -9.07
N ASP A 300 21.12 7.77 -10.19
CA ASP A 300 21.70 7.12 -11.36
C ASP A 300 23.13 6.62 -11.05
N GLY A 301 23.89 7.34 -10.22
CA GLY A 301 25.15 6.86 -9.62
C GLY A 301 24.97 5.59 -8.80
N LEU A 302 24.07 5.61 -7.81
CA LEU A 302 23.77 4.45 -6.99
C LEU A 302 23.24 3.27 -7.80
N ARG A 303 22.47 3.50 -8.88
CA ARG A 303 22.02 2.44 -9.79
C ARG A 303 23.18 1.83 -10.58
N ARG A 304 24.10 2.65 -11.08
CA ARG A 304 25.31 2.17 -11.76
C ARG A 304 26.19 1.36 -10.81
N GLU A 305 26.37 1.83 -9.57
CA GLU A 305 27.12 1.13 -8.53
C GLU A 305 26.44 -0.18 -8.10
N ASN A 306 25.14 -0.16 -7.82
CA ASN A 306 24.38 -1.38 -7.51
C ASN A 306 24.46 -2.39 -8.66
N GLY A 307 24.39 -1.94 -9.91
CA GLY A 307 24.60 -2.80 -11.08
C GLY A 307 26.02 -3.36 -11.18
N ALA A 308 27.05 -2.59 -10.79
CA ALA A 308 28.42 -3.09 -10.70
C ALA A 308 28.59 -4.10 -9.56
N LEU A 309 27.99 -3.86 -8.39
CA LEU A 309 28.00 -4.76 -7.24
C LEU A 309 27.25 -6.06 -7.52
N MET A 310 26.09 -6.00 -8.18
CA MET A 310 25.36 -7.20 -8.58
C MET A 310 26.17 -8.05 -9.56
N ARG A 311 26.80 -7.43 -10.58
CA ARG A 311 27.71 -8.15 -11.49
C ARG A 311 28.90 -8.79 -10.76
N ARG A 312 29.43 -8.11 -9.75
CA ARG A 312 30.51 -8.63 -8.91
C ARG A 312 30.04 -9.77 -8.01
N LEU A 313 28.83 -9.67 -7.45
CA LEU A 313 28.25 -10.71 -6.61
C LEU A 313 27.90 -11.95 -7.45
N GLU A 314 27.46 -11.76 -8.69
CA GLU A 314 27.33 -12.83 -9.68
C GLU A 314 28.69 -13.48 -10.00
N GLU A 315 29.76 -12.69 -10.18
CA GLU A 315 31.10 -13.22 -10.41
C GLU A 315 31.63 -14.00 -9.19
N LEU A 316 31.47 -13.46 -7.98
CA LEU A 316 31.84 -14.17 -6.75
C LEU A 316 30.98 -15.41 -6.54
N GLY A 317 29.68 -15.35 -6.84
CA GLY A 317 28.77 -16.50 -6.81
C GLY A 317 29.21 -17.58 -7.80
N ARG A 318 29.62 -17.20 -9.02
CA ARG A 318 30.22 -18.13 -9.99
C ARG A 318 31.51 -18.75 -9.45
N ARG A 319 32.41 -17.97 -8.86
CA ARG A 319 33.67 -18.48 -8.26
C ARG A 319 33.42 -19.40 -7.07
N VAL A 320 32.40 -19.12 -6.26
CA VAL A 320 31.98 -19.98 -5.14
C VAL A 320 31.37 -21.27 -5.68
N ALA A 321 30.51 -21.20 -6.70
CA ALA A 321 29.95 -22.38 -7.36
C ALA A 321 31.02 -23.24 -8.07
N GLU A 322 32.05 -22.61 -8.65
CA GLU A 322 33.23 -23.30 -9.19
C GLU A 322 34.04 -23.98 -8.08
N TRP A 323 34.23 -23.31 -6.93
CA TRP A 323 34.85 -23.91 -5.74
C TRP A 323 34.03 -25.06 -5.13
N GLU A 324 32.71 -24.95 -5.10
CA GLU A 324 31.80 -26.00 -4.63
C GLU A 324 31.77 -27.17 -5.62
N GLY A 325 31.83 -26.90 -6.93
CA GLY A 325 31.88 -27.93 -7.99
C GLY A 325 33.20 -28.70 -8.05
N GLU A 326 34.32 -28.10 -7.64
CA GLU A 326 35.61 -28.80 -7.47
C GLU A 326 35.71 -29.56 -6.13
N GLY A 327 34.77 -29.33 -5.19
CA GLY A 327 34.72 -29.97 -3.87
C GLY A 327 34.05 -31.34 -3.83
N GLU A 328 33.35 -31.76 -4.90
CA GLU A 328 32.59 -33.03 -4.95
C GLU A 328 33.28 -34.09 -5.85
N GLY A 329 34.61 -34.07 -5.91
CA GLY A 329 35.38 -34.87 -6.85
C GLY A 329 36.76 -35.35 -6.41
N VAL A 330 37.10 -35.38 -5.12
CA VAL A 330 38.28 -36.12 -4.62
C VAL A 330 38.00 -36.70 -3.22
N VAL A 331 37.25 -37.80 -3.19
CA VAL A 331 37.39 -38.80 -2.11
C VAL A 331 37.83 -40.09 -2.79
N ALA A 332 39.13 -40.17 -3.06
CA ALA A 332 39.81 -41.41 -3.37
C ALA A 332 40.95 -41.56 -2.37
N GLU A 333 40.77 -42.50 -1.44
CA GLU A 333 41.78 -42.93 -0.49
C GLU A 333 43.06 -43.37 -1.20
N GLY A 334 44.20 -42.93 -0.66
CA GLY A 334 45.53 -43.29 -1.12
C GLY A 334 46.58 -42.59 -0.27
N GLU A 335 47.04 -43.29 0.75
CA GLU A 335 48.11 -42.89 1.67
C GLU A 335 49.44 -42.61 0.94
N GLY A 336 50.27 -41.72 1.51
CA GLY A 336 51.73 -41.75 1.32
C GLY A 336 52.40 -40.50 0.76
N GLU A 337 53.09 -39.79 1.64
CA GLU A 337 54.37 -39.08 1.42
C GLU A 337 54.47 -37.97 0.36
N GLY A 338 54.69 -36.74 0.82
CA GLY A 338 55.10 -35.64 -0.05
C GLY A 338 54.96 -34.23 0.52
N VAL A 339 55.18 -34.05 1.83
CA VAL A 339 55.35 -32.69 2.39
C VAL A 339 56.72 -32.17 1.97
N SER A 340 56.76 -30.92 1.52
CA SER A 340 57.95 -30.07 1.29
C SER A 340 58.47 -29.97 -0.15
N GLU A 341 57.76 -29.25 -1.03
CA GLU A 341 58.40 -28.30 -1.98
C GLU A 341 57.36 -27.49 -2.79
N ARG A 342 56.73 -26.46 -2.18
CA ARG A 342 56.21 -25.32 -2.97
C ARG A 342 55.96 -24.02 -2.19
N MET A 343 56.51 -23.89 -0.99
CA MET A 343 56.64 -22.61 -0.30
C MET A 343 58.02 -22.03 -0.59
N LYS A 344 58.17 -21.33 -1.73
CA LYS A 344 59.26 -20.37 -2.02
C LYS A 344 59.10 -19.78 -3.43
N LYS A 345 58.11 -18.91 -3.59
CA LYS A 345 58.16 -17.70 -4.44
C LYS A 345 56.81 -16.99 -4.34
N GLU A 346 56.87 -15.66 -4.26
CA GLU A 346 55.77 -14.70 -4.12
C GLU A 346 55.39 -14.32 -2.67
N ASP A 347 56.38 -13.77 -1.97
CA ASP A 347 56.13 -12.62 -1.11
C ASP A 347 56.07 -11.34 -1.98
N ASP A 348 55.27 -10.38 -1.50
CA ASP A 348 55.20 -8.96 -1.88
C ASP A 348 54.57 -8.56 -3.23
N ALA A 349 53.26 -8.26 -3.19
CA ALA A 349 52.63 -7.04 -3.76
C ALA A 349 51.08 -7.08 -3.86
N SER A 350 50.38 -8.17 -3.50
CA SER A 350 48.96 -8.33 -3.91
C SER A 350 47.95 -8.60 -2.79
N LYS A 351 48.32 -8.45 -1.50
CA LYS A 351 47.38 -8.69 -0.38
C LYS A 351 46.62 -7.46 0.13
N SER A 352 46.95 -6.21 -0.25
CA SER A 352 46.06 -5.05 0.02
C SER A 352 44.97 -4.88 -1.04
N GLY A 353 45.22 -5.28 -2.28
CA GLY A 353 44.30 -5.09 -3.40
C GLY A 353 43.00 -5.92 -3.37
N LYS A 354 42.87 -6.90 -2.46
CA LYS A 354 41.61 -7.68 -2.31
C LYS A 354 40.65 -7.11 -1.28
N MET A 355 41.12 -6.27 -0.35
CA MET A 355 40.25 -5.65 0.66
C MET A 355 39.77 -4.26 0.22
N GLU A 356 40.51 -3.58 -0.65
CA GLU A 356 40.15 -2.31 -1.33
C GLU A 356 38.97 -2.44 -2.31
N ASP A 357 38.41 -3.63 -2.43
CA ASP A 357 37.42 -3.97 -3.44
C ASP A 357 36.07 -4.39 -2.80
N VAL A 358 35.98 -4.26 -1.47
CA VAL A 358 34.77 -4.50 -0.68
C VAL A 358 33.95 -3.22 -0.51
N VAL A 359 34.56 -2.05 -0.69
CA VAL A 359 33.90 -0.74 -0.51
C VAL A 359 33.51 -0.17 -1.88
N PRO A 360 32.29 0.38 -2.04
CA PRO A 360 31.90 1.10 -3.25
C PRO A 360 32.87 2.24 -3.57
N ARG A 361 33.64 2.07 -4.65
CA ARG A 361 34.75 2.97 -5.01
C ARG A 361 34.28 4.35 -5.44
N GLU A 362 33.23 4.42 -6.26
CA GLU A 362 32.66 5.69 -6.73
C GLU A 362 32.14 6.53 -5.55
N SER A 363 31.34 5.94 -4.66
CA SER A 363 30.90 6.60 -3.41
C SER A 363 32.08 7.03 -2.52
N TRP A 364 33.12 6.20 -2.39
CA TRP A 364 34.30 6.54 -1.59
C TRP A 364 35.13 7.68 -2.19
N GLU A 365 35.28 7.71 -3.51
CA GLU A 365 35.96 8.79 -4.24
C GLU A 365 35.22 10.12 -4.12
N LEU A 366 33.88 10.10 -4.21
CA LEU A 366 33.06 11.30 -4.01
C LEU A 366 33.22 11.86 -2.59
N VAL A 367 33.08 11.01 -1.57
CA VAL A 367 33.27 11.41 -0.17
C VAL A 367 34.69 11.90 0.08
N SER A 368 35.69 11.30 -0.57
CA SER A 368 37.08 11.73 -0.45
C SER A 368 37.29 13.12 -1.05
N ARG A 369 36.72 13.40 -2.23
CA ARG A 369 36.75 14.75 -2.84
C ARG A 369 36.04 15.79 -1.98
N GLU A 370 34.84 15.49 -1.49
CA GLU A 370 34.10 16.39 -0.60
C GLU A 370 34.90 16.69 0.68
N LYS A 371 35.56 15.68 1.24
CA LYS A 371 36.44 15.85 2.40
C LYS A 371 37.60 16.79 2.08
N GLU A 372 38.28 16.60 0.95
CA GLU A 372 39.36 17.48 0.51
C GLU A 372 38.89 18.94 0.35
N GLU A 373 37.73 19.15 -0.27
CA GLU A 373 37.13 20.49 -0.42
C GLU A 373 36.80 21.14 0.93
N LEU A 374 36.23 20.37 1.86
CA LEU A 374 35.94 20.84 3.22
C LEU A 374 37.23 21.19 3.97
N GLU A 375 38.27 20.35 3.89
CA GLU A 375 39.58 20.61 4.48
C GLU A 375 40.23 21.86 3.90
N GLU A 376 40.12 22.09 2.59
CA GLU A 376 40.59 23.33 1.96
C GLU A 376 39.85 24.57 2.47
N MET A 377 38.52 24.49 2.60
CA MET A 377 37.74 25.60 3.16
C MET A 377 38.09 25.88 4.62
N VAL A 378 38.29 24.84 5.43
CA VAL A 378 38.75 24.98 6.83
C VAL A 378 40.11 25.66 6.86
N ARG A 379 41.06 25.17 6.05
CA ARG A 379 42.40 25.77 5.91
C ARG A 379 42.34 27.24 5.50
N GLN A 380 41.42 27.61 4.59
CA GLN A 380 41.23 29.02 4.20
C GLN A 380 40.67 29.86 5.36
N LYS A 381 39.68 29.33 6.11
CA LYS A 381 39.11 30.01 7.27
C LYS A 381 40.14 30.18 8.40
N GLU A 382 40.94 29.16 8.68
CA GLU A 382 42.03 29.22 9.66
C GLU A 382 43.09 30.25 9.26
N LYS A 383 43.50 30.28 7.99
CA LYS A 383 44.39 31.33 7.47
C LYS A 383 43.81 32.72 7.66
N ARG A 384 42.50 32.91 7.43
CA ARG A 384 41.83 34.19 7.66
C ARG A 384 41.80 34.57 9.14
N LEU A 385 41.52 33.61 10.03
CA LEU A 385 41.54 33.83 11.47
C LEU A 385 42.95 34.19 11.97
N LEU A 386 43.97 33.49 11.50
CA LEU A 386 45.37 33.78 11.84
C LEU A 386 45.78 35.18 11.39
N ARG A 387 45.41 35.59 10.17
CA ARG A 387 45.62 36.96 9.70
C ARG A 387 44.89 37.99 10.55
N LEU A 388 43.64 37.71 10.93
CA LEU A 388 42.86 38.60 11.78
C LEU A 388 43.47 38.73 13.17
N GLN A 389 43.94 37.62 13.76
CA GLN A 389 44.64 37.61 15.04
C GLN A 389 45.92 38.42 14.96
N GLN A 390 46.72 38.25 13.91
CA GLN A 390 47.96 39.01 13.69
C GLN A 390 47.68 40.51 13.58
N VAL A 391 46.68 40.91 12.77
CA VAL A 391 46.25 42.31 12.62
C VAL A 391 45.76 42.86 13.95
N PHE A 392 44.96 42.08 14.71
CA PHE A 392 44.46 42.51 16.01
C PHE A 392 45.60 42.71 17.01
N THR A 393 46.58 41.80 17.08
CA THR A 393 47.75 41.94 17.96
C THR A 393 48.59 43.15 17.56
N GLN A 394 48.81 43.37 16.26
CA GLN A 394 49.56 44.53 15.75
C GLN A 394 48.84 45.85 16.04
N LYS A 395 47.52 45.92 15.80
CA LYS A 395 46.73 47.12 16.09
C LYS A 395 46.61 47.38 17.60
N SER A 396 46.53 46.30 18.39
CA SER A 396 46.52 46.42 19.85
C SER A 396 47.87 46.86 20.41
N SER A 397 49.01 46.49 19.80
CA SER A 397 50.31 47.07 20.17
C SER A 397 50.41 48.53 19.77
N GLU A 398 50.02 48.89 18.53
CA GLU A 398 50.00 50.30 18.10
C GLU A 398 49.13 51.17 19.02
N PHE A 399 47.97 50.66 19.43
CA PHE A 399 47.08 51.35 20.37
C PHE A 399 47.70 51.52 21.76
N ARG A 400 48.35 50.47 22.29
CA ARG A 400 49.04 50.55 23.60
C ARG A 400 50.21 51.53 23.55
N ASP A 401 50.98 51.55 22.48
CA ASP A 401 52.10 52.47 22.30
C ASP A 401 51.61 53.91 22.14
N ALA A 402 50.51 54.14 21.42
CA ALA A 402 49.88 55.45 21.31
C ALA A 402 49.38 55.95 22.67
N ILE A 403 48.74 55.10 23.48
CA ILE A 403 48.30 55.46 24.83
C ILE A 403 49.48 55.77 25.74
N ALA A 404 50.54 54.95 25.70
CA ALA A 404 51.74 55.21 26.46
C ALA A 404 52.39 56.56 26.08
N SER A 405 52.36 56.91 24.79
CA SER A 405 52.90 58.18 24.29
C SER A 405 52.04 59.40 24.62
N ILE A 406 50.71 59.28 24.61
CA ILE A 406 49.79 60.43 24.80
C ILE A 406 49.47 60.64 26.28
N LEU A 407 49.09 59.57 26.99
CA LEU A 407 48.62 59.62 28.37
C LEU A 407 49.74 59.33 29.39
N GLY A 408 50.90 58.82 28.93
CA GLY A 408 52.00 58.48 29.84
C GLY A 408 51.75 57.22 30.66
N VAL A 409 50.87 56.32 30.19
CA VAL A 409 50.41 55.14 30.93
C VAL A 409 50.46 53.89 30.06
N LYS A 410 50.98 52.78 30.58
CA LYS A 410 51.03 51.46 29.92
C LYS A 410 49.87 50.59 30.37
N LEU A 411 49.13 50.05 29.41
CA LEU A 411 48.00 49.15 29.65
C LEU A 411 48.38 47.68 29.38
N ALA A 412 48.07 46.80 30.32
CA ALA A 412 48.16 45.35 30.19
C ALA A 412 46.79 44.72 30.43
N PHE A 413 46.27 44.02 29.42
CA PHE A 413 44.98 43.32 29.48
C PHE A 413 45.20 41.88 29.95
N TYR A 414 44.45 41.47 30.97
CA TYR A 414 44.45 40.09 31.46
C TYR A 414 43.27 39.30 30.88
N PRO A 415 43.39 37.95 30.80
CA PRO A 415 42.32 37.09 30.29
C PRO A 415 41.05 37.09 31.17
N ASN A 416 41.16 37.49 32.44
CA ASN A 416 40.01 37.71 33.33
C ASN A 416 39.25 39.03 33.02
N GLY A 417 39.66 39.77 31.99
CA GLY A 417 39.10 41.07 31.61
C GLY A 417 39.60 42.24 32.45
N SER A 418 40.47 42.02 33.44
CA SER A 418 41.07 43.11 34.21
C SER A 418 42.16 43.82 33.41
N VAL A 419 42.27 45.14 33.62
CA VAL A 419 43.22 46.03 32.97
C VAL A 419 44.20 46.52 34.01
N ARG A 420 45.47 46.16 33.86
CA ARG A 420 46.57 46.77 34.63
C ARG A 420 47.07 48.01 33.93
N VAL A 421 47.24 49.04 34.71
CA VAL A 421 47.57 50.40 34.31
C VAL A 421 48.84 50.76 35.05
N THR A 422 49.95 50.92 34.35
CA THR A 422 51.25 51.22 34.94
C THR A 422 51.73 52.57 34.41
N SER A 423 52.16 53.47 35.30
CA SER A 423 52.71 54.76 34.87
C SER A 423 54.02 54.57 34.10
N VAL A 424 54.28 55.42 33.10
CA VAL A 424 55.57 55.43 32.37
C VAL A 424 56.68 56.09 33.20
N PHE A 425 56.32 57.03 34.07
CA PHE A 425 57.26 57.83 34.87
C PHE A 425 57.68 57.15 36.18
N ASP A 426 56.85 56.23 36.69
CA ASP A 426 57.14 55.45 37.88
C ASP A 426 56.64 54.01 37.69
N LEU A 427 57.58 53.06 37.62
CA LEU A 427 57.28 51.64 37.44
C LEU A 427 56.59 51.02 38.66
N ASN A 428 56.72 51.67 39.82
CA ASN A 428 56.10 51.23 41.06
C ASN A 428 54.64 51.70 41.17
N ALA A 429 54.20 52.65 40.34
CA ALA A 429 52.80 53.08 40.28
C ALA A 429 52.01 52.19 39.29
N SER A 430 51.40 51.12 39.81
CA SER A 430 50.56 50.21 39.02
C SER A 430 49.20 49.94 39.68
N PHE A 431 48.15 49.99 38.87
CA PHE A 431 46.75 49.85 39.29
C PHE A 431 46.09 48.75 38.48
N VAL A 432 45.28 47.90 39.11
CA VAL A 432 44.52 46.86 38.41
C VAL A 432 43.03 47.16 38.53
N PHE A 433 42.41 47.46 37.39
CA PHE A 433 40.98 47.68 37.28
C PHE A 433 40.29 46.41 36.79
N SER A 434 39.20 45.99 37.43
CA SER A 434 38.33 44.92 36.95
C SER A 434 37.00 45.47 36.45
N PRO A 435 36.42 44.89 35.40
CA PRO A 435 35.05 45.20 35.01
C PRO A 435 34.07 44.65 36.04
N SER A 436 33.38 45.53 36.76
CA SER A 436 32.23 45.22 37.60
C SER A 436 30.95 45.51 36.83
N LYS A 437 29.98 44.59 36.90
CA LYS A 437 28.66 44.76 36.28
C LYS A 437 27.70 45.27 37.36
N LEU A 438 27.73 46.58 37.60
CA LEU A 438 26.71 47.24 38.41
C LEU A 438 25.74 47.95 37.43
N ASP A 439 24.46 47.63 37.52
CA ASP A 439 23.36 48.28 36.78
C ASP A 439 23.48 48.26 35.24
N GLY A 440 23.93 47.14 34.66
CA GLY A 440 23.95 46.94 33.21
C GLY A 440 25.00 47.77 32.45
N THR A 441 25.74 48.64 33.15
CA THR A 441 26.91 49.35 32.64
C THR A 441 28.18 48.67 33.15
N THR A 442 29.15 48.43 32.26
CA THR A 442 30.47 47.93 32.66
C THR A 442 31.24 49.07 33.32
N GLN A 443 31.24 49.11 34.65
CA GLN A 443 32.04 50.06 35.43
C GLN A 443 33.38 49.42 35.80
N MET A 444 34.46 50.18 35.73
CA MET A 444 35.79 49.72 36.12
C MET A 444 35.98 49.96 37.62
N GLN A 445 36.26 48.91 38.39
CA GLN A 445 36.55 49.00 39.83
C GLN A 445 38.03 48.72 40.08
N LEU A 446 38.67 49.52 40.93
CA LEU A 446 40.05 49.30 41.34
C LEU A 446 40.10 48.12 42.34
N ILE A 447 40.81 47.04 42.00
CA ILE A 447 40.95 45.84 42.84
C ILE A 447 42.30 45.79 43.54
N ALA A 448 43.37 46.23 42.86
CA ALA A 448 44.71 46.15 43.41
C ALA A 448 45.53 47.39 43.08
N GLN A 449 46.28 47.82 44.09
CA GLN A 449 47.34 48.81 44.03
C GLN A 449 48.68 48.11 44.30
N SER A 450 49.78 48.59 43.73
CA SER A 450 51.11 48.14 44.12
C SER A 450 51.42 48.53 45.57
N GLU A 451 51.91 47.56 46.34
CA GLU A 451 52.13 47.65 47.79
C GLU A 451 53.42 48.42 48.17
N GLN A 452 54.27 48.72 47.19
CA GLN A 452 55.59 49.30 47.38
C GLN A 452 55.72 50.60 46.58
N GLY A 453 55.35 51.72 47.21
CA GLY A 453 55.74 53.07 46.79
C GLY A 453 55.09 53.56 45.50
N GLY A 454 53.84 54.00 45.59
CA GLY A 454 53.32 55.01 44.67
C GLY A 454 53.44 56.42 45.26
N PRO A 455 52.97 57.44 44.54
CA PRO A 455 52.93 58.82 45.01
C PRO A 455 52.41 58.99 46.46
N GLN A 456 52.99 59.93 47.20
CA GLN A 456 52.87 60.03 48.66
C GLN A 456 51.43 60.34 49.13
N ASP A 457 50.59 60.87 48.22
CA ASP A 457 49.20 61.28 48.47
C ASP A 457 48.14 60.36 47.80
N LEU A 458 48.55 59.16 47.34
CA LEU A 458 47.68 58.22 46.62
C LEU A 458 46.34 57.87 47.32
N PRO A 459 46.32 57.54 48.63
CA PRO A 459 45.08 57.19 49.32
C PRO A 459 44.08 58.35 49.37
N SER A 460 44.58 59.58 49.51
CA SER A 460 43.76 60.80 49.50
C SER A 460 43.12 61.03 48.13
N MET A 461 43.93 60.90 47.07
CA MET A 461 43.46 61.02 45.69
C MET A 461 42.44 59.93 45.32
N MET A 462 42.61 58.71 45.81
CA MET A 462 41.67 57.61 45.60
C MET A 462 40.30 57.91 46.24
N ASN A 463 40.28 58.34 47.51
CA ASN A 463 39.02 58.67 48.19
C ASN A 463 38.30 59.85 47.51
N TYR A 464 39.06 60.86 47.07
CA TYR A 464 38.47 62.00 46.36
C TYR A 464 37.95 61.61 44.97
N TRP A 465 38.77 61.00 44.12
CA TRP A 465 38.43 60.77 42.72
C TRP A 465 37.61 59.50 42.48
N ILE A 466 37.87 58.41 43.20
CA ILE A 466 37.20 57.12 42.99
C ILE A 466 35.96 57.00 43.89
N GLU A 467 36.07 57.30 45.19
CA GLU A 467 34.92 57.15 46.11
C GLU A 467 33.94 58.32 46.00
N THR A 468 34.44 59.58 45.95
CA THR A 468 33.56 60.76 45.97
C THR A 468 33.09 61.16 44.56
N GLN A 469 34.01 61.23 43.59
CA GLN A 469 33.72 61.73 42.24
C GLN A 469 33.47 60.62 41.19
N GLN A 470 33.77 59.35 41.51
CA GLN A 470 33.70 58.21 40.59
C GLN A 470 34.33 58.45 39.20
N CYS A 471 35.41 59.22 39.14
CA CYS A 471 36.07 59.65 37.91
C CYS A 471 37.48 59.06 37.79
N ILE A 472 37.57 57.92 37.11
CA ILE A 472 38.86 57.22 36.87
C ILE A 472 39.81 58.05 35.99
N PRO A 473 39.36 58.74 34.91
CA PRO A 473 40.25 59.60 34.14
C PRO A 473 40.86 60.74 34.96
N GLY A 474 40.08 61.33 35.88
CA GLY A 474 40.58 62.37 36.80
C GLY A 474 41.64 61.85 37.76
N PHE A 475 41.42 60.65 38.30
CA PHE A 475 42.41 59.95 39.12
C PHE A 475 43.70 59.64 38.36
N LEU A 476 43.62 59.11 37.14
CA LEU A 476 44.81 58.81 36.34
C LEU A 476 45.57 60.08 35.95
N ALA A 477 44.87 61.18 35.67
CA ALA A 477 45.49 62.47 35.40
C ALA A 477 46.22 63.02 36.63
N SER A 478 45.65 62.95 37.83
CA SER A 478 46.32 63.42 39.05
C SER A 478 47.54 62.57 39.40
N VAL A 479 47.41 61.25 39.30
CA VAL A 479 48.52 60.31 39.57
C VAL A 479 49.63 60.47 38.54
N THR A 480 49.31 60.64 37.25
CA THR A 480 50.33 60.86 36.21
C THR A 480 51.09 62.17 36.42
N LEU A 481 50.42 63.24 36.85
CA LEU A 481 51.08 64.50 37.22
C LEU A 481 52.02 64.33 38.42
N GLU A 482 51.57 63.65 39.49
CA GLU A 482 52.40 63.43 40.67
C GLU A 482 53.60 62.50 40.37
N CYS A 483 53.39 61.42 39.61
CA CYS A 483 54.48 60.55 39.15
C CYS A 483 55.47 61.30 38.26
N TRP A 484 55.00 62.21 37.40
CA TRP A 484 55.87 63.03 36.55
C TRP A 484 56.68 64.04 37.38
N GLU A 485 56.05 64.72 38.34
CA GLU A 485 56.75 65.60 39.28
C GLU A 485 57.77 64.84 40.14
N GLY A 486 57.41 63.64 40.61
CA GLY A 486 58.30 62.74 41.35
C GLY A 486 59.50 62.32 40.51
N SER A 487 59.28 61.86 39.28
CA SER A 487 60.36 61.52 38.34
C SER A 487 61.29 62.70 38.05
N LYS A 488 60.77 63.94 38.05
CA LYS A 488 61.58 65.15 37.92
C LYS A 488 62.33 65.54 39.20
N ARG A 489 61.87 65.12 40.38
CA ARG A 489 62.58 65.31 41.66
C ARG A 489 63.68 64.28 41.87
N ASP A 490 63.51 63.09 41.28
CA ASP A 490 64.46 61.98 41.31
C ASP A 490 65.56 62.10 40.24
N MET A 491 65.35 62.94 39.21
CA MET A 491 66.37 63.44 38.28
C MET A 491 67.09 64.67 38.84
#